data_AF-A0A328PEB1-F1
#
_entry.id   AF-A0A328PEB1-F1
#
_cell.length_a   1.000
_cell.length_b   1.000
_cell.length_c   1.000
_cell.angle_alpha   90.00
_cell.angle_beta   90.00
_cell.angle_gamma   90.00
#
_symmetry.space_group_name_H-M   'P 1'
#
loop_
_entity.id
_entity.type
_entity.pdbx_description
1 polymer ?
#
loop_
_entity_poly.entity_id
_entity_poly.type
_entity_poly.pdbx_seq_one_letter_code
_entity_poly.pdbx_strand_id
1 'polypeptide(L)'
;MNIQEIIGDAIKYPASNWRKLITLGILFLLVNSLPLLGGLLPAPLPVLIGVSLILMLIPLFFVIGYAFRVLRTTIAGFDELPEFDKIWGMFIDGLKVSSVAIVYMIIPWLIMNIGPFIAHSNPTASSITRLLGIIIAIIFGLLLTIAIAHMAANDRFKAAFRFREILDVISEIGWGKYILWYIIVAIIVWIISFILNFIITLGYIGLNIATGPLLAYIIANLLYAIFIRSYLSLFYLRALGLLYPK
;
A
#
# COMPACT_ATOMS: atom_id res chain seq x y z
N MET A 1 -15.86 2.95 19.00
CA MET A 1 -15.71 2.64 17.57
C MET A 1 -16.36 1.33 17.24
N ASN A 2 -17.31 1.35 16.30
CA ASN A 2 -17.91 0.18 15.72
C ASN A 2 -17.16 -0.19 14.43
N ILE A 3 -16.49 -1.35 14.40
CA ILE A 3 -15.71 -1.79 13.24
C ILE A 3 -16.61 -1.92 12.00
N GLN A 4 -17.88 -2.31 12.18
CA GLN A 4 -18.82 -2.46 11.06
C GLN A 4 -19.10 -1.12 10.35
N GLU A 5 -19.24 -0.03 11.10
CA GLU A 5 -19.44 1.31 10.55
C GLU A 5 -18.20 1.79 9.78
N ILE A 6 -17.00 1.58 10.36
CA ILE A 6 -15.72 1.92 9.72
C ILE A 6 -15.58 1.21 8.38
N ILE A 7 -15.86 -0.09 8.37
CA ILE A 7 -15.78 -0.90 7.16
C ILE A 7 -16.84 -0.49 6.13
N GLY A 8 -18.08 -0.25 6.57
CA GLY A 8 -19.18 0.16 5.69
C GLY A 8 -18.93 1.49 5.00
N ASP A 9 -18.34 2.46 5.69
CA ASP A 9 -17.88 3.72 5.13
C ASP A 9 -16.71 3.49 4.16
N ALA A 10 -15.67 2.78 4.62
CA ALA A 10 -14.46 2.56 3.84
C ALA A 10 -14.71 1.85 2.50
N ILE A 11 -15.69 0.95 2.41
CA ILE A 11 -16.08 0.28 1.15
C ILE A 11 -16.68 1.28 0.14
N LYS A 12 -17.43 2.28 0.61
CA LYS A 12 -18.07 3.27 -0.26
C LYS A 12 -17.10 4.38 -0.68
N TYR A 13 -16.11 4.67 0.16
CA TYR A 13 -15.20 5.80 -0.02
C TYR A 13 -14.46 5.83 -1.37
N PRO A 14 -13.87 4.74 -1.89
CA PRO A 14 -13.22 4.76 -3.20
C PRO A 14 -14.18 5.07 -4.35
N ALA A 15 -15.44 4.63 -4.24
CA ALA A 15 -16.46 4.83 -5.26
C ALA A 15 -17.08 6.24 -5.24
N SER A 16 -16.77 7.05 -4.22
CA SER A 16 -17.30 8.42 -4.08
C SER A 16 -16.91 9.34 -5.24
N ASN A 17 -15.72 9.13 -5.84
CA ASN A 17 -15.25 9.95 -6.96
C ASN A 17 -14.44 9.11 -7.96
N TRP A 18 -15.11 8.69 -9.04
CA TRP A 18 -14.52 7.86 -10.09
C TRP A 18 -13.35 8.54 -10.82
N ARG A 19 -13.36 9.88 -10.96
CA ARG A 19 -12.25 10.60 -11.60
C ARG A 19 -10.98 10.50 -10.77
N LYS A 20 -11.08 10.71 -9.45
CA LYS A 20 -9.94 10.61 -8.52
C LYS A 20 -9.45 9.17 -8.40
N LEU A 21 -10.37 8.19 -8.38
CA LEU A 21 -10.03 6.77 -8.41
C LEU A 21 -9.23 6.40 -9.66
N ILE A 22 -9.67 6.81 -10.85
CA ILE A 22 -8.97 6.53 -12.11
C ILE A 22 -7.61 7.26 -12.14
N THR A 23 -7.54 8.49 -11.64
CA THR A 23 -6.28 9.26 -11.59
C THR A 23 -5.24 8.53 -10.71
N LEU A 24 -5.65 8.05 -9.53
CA LEU A 24 -4.79 7.21 -8.69
C LEU A 24 -4.42 5.89 -9.39
N GLY A 25 -5.38 5.30 -10.10
CA GLY A 25 -5.19 4.09 -10.90
C GLY A 25 -4.13 4.24 -11.99
N ILE A 26 -4.11 5.38 -12.69
CA ILE A 26 -3.08 5.71 -13.69
C ILE A 26 -1.70 5.83 -13.02
N LEU A 27 -1.61 6.43 -11.84
CA LEU A 27 -0.34 6.47 -11.09
C LEU A 27 0.14 5.05 -10.71
N PHE A 28 -0.77 4.18 -10.25
CA PHE A 28 -0.44 2.77 -9.96
C PHE A 28 0.01 2.01 -11.21
N LEU A 29 -0.57 2.29 -12.36
CA LEU A 29 -0.16 1.70 -13.63
C LEU A 29 1.29 2.08 -13.97
N LEU A 30 1.67 3.35 -13.79
CA LEU A 30 3.06 3.77 -13.99
C LEU A 30 4.03 3.06 -13.04
N VAL A 31 3.63 2.83 -11.79
CA VAL A 31 4.41 2.03 -10.82
C VAL A 31 4.60 0.57 -11.30
N ASN A 32 3.64 0.01 -12.02
CA ASN A 32 3.70 -1.38 -12.52
C ASN A 32 4.14 -1.45 -14.00
N SER A 33 4.90 -0.46 -14.49
CA SER A 33 5.27 -0.36 -15.91
C SER A 33 6.35 -1.37 -16.38
N LEU A 34 7.09 -2.00 -15.47
CA LEU A 34 8.21 -2.89 -15.80
C LEU A 34 7.83 -4.09 -16.69
N PRO A 35 6.76 -4.89 -16.41
CA PRO A 35 6.36 -6.00 -17.27
C PRO A 35 5.90 -5.55 -18.66
N LEU A 36 5.36 -4.33 -18.78
CA LEU A 36 4.89 -3.78 -20.05
C LEU A 36 6.06 -3.39 -20.95
N LEU A 37 7.11 -2.76 -20.40
CA LEU A 37 8.26 -2.30 -21.18
C LEU A 37 9.11 -3.45 -21.73
N GLY A 38 9.28 -4.53 -20.95
CA GLY A 38 10.02 -5.70 -21.38
C GLY A 38 9.37 -6.48 -22.53
N GLY A 39 8.05 -6.36 -22.71
CA GLY A 39 7.31 -6.98 -23.81
C GLY A 39 7.17 -6.11 -25.07
N LEU A 40 7.40 -4.79 -24.97
CA LEU A 40 7.10 -3.83 -26.04
C LEU A 40 8.33 -3.22 -26.71
N LEU A 41 9.47 -3.15 -26.00
CA LEU A 41 10.67 -2.46 -26.50
C LEU A 41 11.78 -3.47 -26.80
N PRO A 42 12.30 -3.54 -28.04
CA PRO A 42 13.48 -4.32 -28.37
C PRO A 42 14.76 -3.60 -27.89
N ALA A 43 14.97 -3.56 -26.57
CA ALA A 43 16.11 -2.90 -25.95
C ALA A 43 16.92 -3.86 -25.05
N PRO A 44 18.24 -3.62 -24.85
CA PRO A 44 19.04 -4.42 -23.93
C PRO A 44 18.50 -4.36 -22.49
N LEU A 45 18.58 -5.49 -21.78
CA LEU A 45 18.04 -5.65 -20.42
C LEU A 45 18.48 -4.53 -19.43
N PRO A 46 19.75 -4.08 -19.41
CA PRO A 46 20.15 -2.99 -18.51
C PRO A 46 19.45 -1.65 -18.78
N VAL A 47 19.17 -1.34 -20.05
CA VAL A 47 18.47 -0.11 -20.45
C VAL A 47 17.02 -0.18 -20.00
N LEU A 48 16.37 -1.32 -20.21
CA LEU A 48 15.00 -1.57 -19.76
C LEU A 48 14.87 -1.43 -18.24
N ILE A 49 15.82 -2.00 -17.49
CA ILE A 49 15.87 -1.88 -16.02
C ILE A 49 16.03 -0.42 -15.61
N GLY A 50 17.01 0.30 -16.17
CA GLY A 50 17.26 1.71 -15.82
C GLY A 50 16.06 2.61 -16.06
N VAL A 51 15.43 2.50 -17.23
CA VAL A 51 14.22 3.27 -17.58
C VAL A 51 13.05 2.90 -16.68
N SER A 52 12.85 1.60 -16.42
CA SER A 52 11.76 1.12 -15.57
C SER A 52 11.91 1.53 -14.11
N LEU A 53 13.14 1.61 -13.59
CA LEU A 53 13.38 2.12 -12.24
C LEU A 53 12.92 3.57 -12.10
N ILE A 54 13.24 4.43 -13.07
CA ILE A 54 12.81 5.84 -13.06
C ILE A 54 11.27 5.93 -13.16
N LEU A 55 10.68 5.18 -14.09
CA LEU A 55 9.23 5.15 -14.32
C LEU A 55 8.44 4.53 -13.17
N MET A 56 9.05 3.67 -12.35
CA MET A 56 8.42 3.12 -11.16
C MET A 56 8.62 4.03 -9.94
N LEU A 57 9.84 4.53 -9.73
CA LEU A 57 10.22 5.19 -8.49
C LEU A 57 9.58 6.57 -8.33
N ILE A 58 9.51 7.36 -9.40
CA ILE A 58 8.89 8.70 -9.34
C ILE A 58 7.39 8.59 -9.03
N PRO A 59 6.58 7.81 -9.78
CA PRO A 59 5.16 7.64 -9.50
C PRO A 59 4.88 6.97 -8.16
N LEU A 60 5.79 6.12 -7.66
CA LEU A 60 5.67 5.51 -6.34
C LEU A 60 5.57 6.57 -5.25
N PHE A 61 6.42 7.60 -5.27
CA PHE A 61 6.35 8.68 -4.29
C PHE A 61 5.05 9.49 -4.41
N PHE A 62 4.51 9.67 -5.62
CA PHE A 62 3.22 10.32 -5.80
C PHE A 62 2.07 9.49 -5.24
N VAL A 63 2.07 8.17 -5.46
CA VAL A 63 1.06 7.26 -4.89
C VAL A 63 1.10 7.29 -3.37
N ILE A 64 2.29 7.17 -2.77
CA ILE A 64 2.47 7.20 -1.32
C ILE A 64 2.09 8.58 -0.75
N GLY A 65 2.46 9.66 -1.44
CA GLY A 65 2.11 11.03 -1.05
C GLY A 65 0.61 11.29 -1.10
N TYR A 66 -0.07 10.79 -2.13
CA TYR A 66 -1.53 10.85 -2.21
C TYR A 66 -2.17 10.02 -1.09
N ALA A 67 -1.65 8.82 -0.84
CA ALA A 67 -2.13 7.95 0.24
C ALA A 67 -2.06 8.65 1.60
N PHE A 68 -0.95 9.34 1.88
CA PHE A 68 -0.79 10.14 3.10
C PHE A 68 -1.79 11.29 3.19
N ARG A 69 -2.06 11.96 2.07
CA ARG A 69 -3.07 13.02 2.02
C ARG A 69 -4.47 12.50 2.32
N VAL A 70 -4.86 11.36 1.73
CA VAL A 70 -6.15 10.69 2.01
C VAL A 70 -6.28 10.34 3.49
N LEU A 71 -5.21 9.80 4.08
CA LEU A 71 -5.18 9.48 5.49
C LEU A 71 -5.35 10.73 6.36
N ARG A 72 -4.59 11.80 6.07
CA ARG A 72 -4.69 13.10 6.76
C ARG A 72 -6.10 13.66 6.70
N THR A 73 -6.72 13.72 5.53
CA THR A 73 -8.07 14.27 5.38
C THR A 73 -9.13 13.41 6.05
N THR A 74 -8.97 12.08 6.02
CA THR A 74 -9.86 11.16 6.74
C THR A 74 -9.80 11.39 8.25
N ILE A 75 -8.60 11.50 8.82
CA ILE A 75 -8.41 11.76 10.26
C ILE A 75 -9.02 13.13 10.64
N ALA A 76 -8.85 14.13 9.78
CA ALA A 76 -9.47 15.45 9.94
C ALA A 76 -11.00 15.44 9.81
N GLY A 77 -11.61 14.31 9.41
CA GLY A 77 -13.07 14.14 9.33
C GLY A 77 -13.70 14.54 7.99
N PHE A 78 -12.91 14.69 6.93
CA PHE A 78 -13.44 14.90 5.59
C PHE A 78 -13.87 13.58 4.94
N ASP A 79 -15.06 13.55 4.34
CA ASP A 79 -15.62 12.36 3.69
C ASP A 79 -15.33 12.29 2.19
N GLU A 80 -14.71 13.33 1.63
CA GLU A 80 -14.37 13.39 0.22
C GLU A 80 -12.91 12.99 -0.05
N LEU A 81 -12.66 12.50 -1.26
CA LEU A 81 -11.29 12.23 -1.73
C LEU A 81 -10.54 13.55 -1.95
N PRO A 82 -9.27 13.68 -1.52
CA PRO A 82 -8.48 14.89 -1.77
C PRO A 82 -8.26 15.14 -3.26
N GLU A 83 -8.13 16.41 -3.62
CA GLU A 83 -7.71 16.80 -4.97
C GLU A 83 -6.25 16.42 -5.24
N PHE A 84 -5.93 16.23 -6.52
CA PHE A 84 -4.56 16.06 -7.03
C PHE A 84 -3.86 17.41 -7.26
N ASP A 85 -4.09 18.35 -6.35
CA ASP A 85 -3.44 19.66 -6.36
C ASP A 85 -2.06 19.59 -5.67
N LYS A 86 -1.24 20.63 -5.84
CA LYS A 86 0.07 20.75 -5.16
C LYS A 86 0.93 19.49 -5.33
N ILE A 87 1.15 19.09 -6.58
CA ILE A 87 1.91 17.90 -6.99
C ILE A 87 3.25 17.82 -6.24
N TRP A 88 3.99 18.93 -6.16
CA TRP A 88 5.25 18.99 -5.41
C TRP A 88 5.12 18.64 -3.93
N GLY A 89 4.05 19.06 -3.26
CA GLY A 89 3.79 18.71 -1.87
C GLY A 89 3.52 17.21 -1.71
N MET A 90 2.79 16.60 -2.64
CA MET A 90 2.56 15.14 -2.64
C MET A 90 3.87 14.37 -2.75
N PHE A 91 4.75 14.77 -3.66
CA PHE A 91 6.05 14.13 -3.81
C PHE A 91 6.87 14.16 -2.51
N ILE A 92 6.93 15.33 -1.86
CA ILE A 92 7.64 15.51 -0.58
C ILE A 92 7.00 14.66 0.53
N ASP A 93 5.67 14.63 0.62
CA ASP A 93 4.98 13.80 1.60
C ASP A 93 5.21 12.30 1.34
N GLY A 94 5.27 11.89 0.08
CA GLY A 94 5.68 10.55 -0.33
C GLY A 94 7.09 10.19 0.13
N LEU A 95 8.05 11.10 -0.02
CA LEU A 95 9.42 10.93 0.48
C LEU A 95 9.46 10.80 2.01
N LYS A 96 8.70 11.63 2.73
CA LYS A 96 8.61 11.55 4.21
C LYS A 96 8.08 10.19 4.66
N VAL A 97 6.95 9.76 4.12
CA VAL A 97 6.34 8.46 4.49
C VAL A 97 7.26 7.30 4.14
N SER A 98 7.91 7.35 2.98
CA SER A 98 8.89 6.34 2.59
C SER A 98 10.07 6.30 3.56
N SER A 99 10.54 7.46 4.01
CA SER A 99 11.61 7.57 5.00
C SER A 99 11.21 6.95 6.34
N VAL A 100 9.98 7.21 6.81
CA VAL A 100 9.44 6.57 8.03
C VAL A 100 9.37 5.04 7.85
N ALA A 101 8.84 4.58 6.72
CA ALA A 101 8.75 3.15 6.42
C ALA A 101 10.12 2.47 6.41
N ILE A 102 11.14 3.10 5.81
CA ILE A 102 12.53 2.60 5.83
C ILE A 102 13.04 2.51 7.27
N VAL A 103 12.90 3.56 8.07
CA VAL A 103 13.40 3.58 9.47
C VAL A 103 12.74 2.49 10.32
N TYR A 104 11.43 2.26 10.16
CA TYR A 104 10.73 1.20 10.90
C TYR A 104 11.09 -0.20 10.40
N MET A 105 11.30 -0.37 9.08
CA MET A 105 11.49 -1.70 8.48
C MET A 105 12.95 -2.12 8.33
N ILE A 106 13.92 -1.22 8.53
CA ILE A 106 15.35 -1.55 8.35
C ILE A 106 15.81 -2.66 9.30
N ILE A 107 15.45 -2.60 10.59
CA ILE A 107 15.84 -3.62 11.58
C ILE A 107 15.22 -4.98 11.23
N PRO A 108 13.89 -5.11 11.04
CA PRO A 108 13.31 -6.39 10.61
C PRO A 108 13.94 -6.92 9.32
N TRP A 109 14.17 -6.06 8.33
CA TRP A 109 14.76 -6.44 7.05
C TRP A 109 16.19 -6.99 7.21
N LEU A 110 17.02 -6.34 8.04
CA LEU A 110 18.37 -6.82 8.33
C LEU A 110 18.35 -8.19 9.03
N ILE A 111 17.48 -8.38 10.03
CA ILE A 111 17.37 -9.66 10.75
C ILE A 111 16.95 -10.78 9.78
N MET A 112 15.97 -10.52 8.92
CA MET A 112 15.45 -11.52 7.97
C MET A 112 16.43 -11.93 6.88
N ASN A 113 17.33 -11.03 6.45
CA ASN A 113 18.25 -11.28 5.34
C ASN A 113 19.67 -11.63 5.83
N ILE A 114 20.19 -10.90 6.80
CA ILE A 114 21.55 -11.09 7.33
C ILE A 114 21.61 -12.24 8.34
N GLY A 115 20.60 -12.37 9.20
CA GLY A 115 20.57 -13.43 10.23
C GLY A 115 20.72 -14.85 9.64
N PRO A 116 19.87 -15.24 8.67
CA PRO A 116 19.98 -16.51 7.96
C PRO A 116 21.28 -16.68 7.18
N PHE A 117 21.86 -15.59 6.67
CA PHE A 117 23.14 -15.61 5.97
C PHE A 117 24.29 -15.92 6.92
N ILE A 118 24.29 -15.37 8.14
CA ILE A 118 25.29 -15.70 9.17
C ILE A 118 25.10 -17.15 9.65
N ALA A 119 23.86 -17.58 9.82
CA ALA A 119 23.51 -18.93 10.27
C ALA A 119 23.54 -19.99 9.15
N HIS A 120 24.11 -19.69 7.97
CA HIS A 120 24.01 -20.54 6.78
C HIS A 120 24.55 -21.96 6.98
N SER A 121 25.46 -22.15 7.93
CA SER A 121 26.06 -23.44 8.27
C SER A 121 25.11 -24.37 9.05
N ASN A 122 24.00 -23.85 9.58
CA ASN A 122 22.99 -24.60 10.32
C ASN A 122 21.57 -24.27 9.82
N PRO A 123 20.95 -25.15 9.02
CA PRO A 123 19.61 -24.92 8.46
C PRO A 123 18.51 -24.65 9.50
N THR A 124 18.61 -25.27 10.68
CA THR A 124 17.67 -25.07 11.79
C THR A 124 17.80 -23.66 12.37
N ALA A 125 19.03 -23.22 12.64
CA ALA A 125 19.28 -21.87 13.15
C ALA A 125 18.88 -20.78 12.13
N SER A 126 19.14 -21.02 10.84
CA SER A 126 18.71 -20.13 9.75
C SER A 126 17.18 -20.00 9.68
N SER A 127 16.45 -21.09 9.89
CA SER A 127 14.98 -21.08 9.92
C SER A 127 14.44 -20.33 11.15
N ILE A 128 15.01 -20.54 12.33
CA ILE A 128 14.62 -19.86 13.57
C ILE A 128 14.86 -18.34 13.48
N THR A 129 16.02 -17.92 13.00
CA THR A 129 16.35 -16.49 12.83
C THR A 129 15.42 -15.81 11.83
N ARG A 130 15.06 -16.49 10.74
CA ARG A 130 14.04 -15.99 9.79
C ARG A 130 12.66 -15.84 10.45
N LEU A 131 12.23 -16.82 11.24
CA LEU A 131 10.95 -16.76 11.96
C LEU A 131 10.91 -15.58 12.95
N LEU A 132 11.99 -15.37 13.71
CA LEU A 132 12.11 -14.22 14.61
C LEU A 132 12.06 -12.89 13.83
N GLY A 133 12.73 -12.82 12.69
CA GLY A 133 12.66 -11.65 11.81
C GLY A 133 11.25 -11.35 11.32
N ILE A 134 10.46 -12.37 10.99
CA ILE A 134 9.05 -12.21 10.59
C ILE A 134 8.21 -11.68 11.76
N ILE A 135 8.37 -12.23 12.97
CA ILE A 135 7.64 -11.75 14.16
C ILE A 135 7.96 -10.28 14.42
N ILE A 136 9.24 -9.90 14.36
CA ILE A 136 9.68 -8.50 14.55
C ILE A 136 9.11 -7.62 13.42
N ALA A 137 9.12 -8.08 12.17
CA ALA A 137 8.54 -7.35 11.04
C ALA A 137 7.05 -7.08 11.21
N ILE A 138 6.29 -8.05 11.74
CA ILE A 138 4.87 -7.88 12.03
C ILE A 138 4.69 -6.79 13.10
N ILE A 139 5.44 -6.86 14.21
CA ILE A 139 5.35 -5.85 15.28
C ILE A 139 5.67 -4.45 14.75
N PHE A 140 6.79 -4.30 14.03
CA PHE A 140 7.17 -3.00 13.46
C PHE A 140 6.19 -2.53 12.38
N GLY A 141 5.58 -3.42 11.61
CA GLY A 141 4.54 -3.09 10.63
C GLY A 141 3.25 -2.57 11.28
N LEU A 142 2.83 -3.17 12.39
CA LEU A 142 1.70 -2.69 13.19
C LEU A 142 1.98 -1.28 13.75
N LEU A 143 3.20 -1.05 14.24
CA LEU A 143 3.61 0.28 14.73
C LEU A 143 3.71 1.30 13.60
N LEU A 144 4.28 0.93 12.45
CA LEU A 144 4.46 1.80 11.29
C LEU A 144 3.14 2.39 10.80
N THR A 145 2.09 1.57 10.79
CA THR A 145 0.78 2.00 10.29
C THR A 145 0.20 3.13 11.16
N ILE A 146 0.27 3.00 12.49
CA ILE A 146 -0.13 4.08 13.40
C ILE A 146 0.88 5.22 13.40
N ALA A 147 2.17 4.96 13.21
CA ALA A 147 3.18 6.01 13.08
C ALA A 147 2.88 6.96 11.91
N ILE A 148 2.49 6.43 10.75
CA ILE A 148 2.10 7.22 9.59
C ILE A 148 0.79 7.98 9.87
N ALA A 149 -0.20 7.34 10.50
CA ALA A 149 -1.44 8.01 10.89
C ALA A 149 -1.20 9.14 11.90
N HIS A 150 -0.34 8.92 12.90
CA HIS A 150 0.05 9.89 13.90
C HIS A 150 0.83 11.06 13.28
N MET A 151 1.68 10.80 12.29
CA MET A 151 2.33 11.83 11.48
C MET A 151 1.32 12.65 10.68
N ALA A 152 0.29 12.00 10.13
CA ALA A 152 -0.78 12.66 9.38
C ALA A 152 -1.65 13.53 10.29
N ALA A 153 -1.97 13.06 11.50
CA ALA A 153 -2.78 13.77 12.49
C ALA A 153 -2.06 15.00 13.07
N ASN A 154 -0.74 14.94 13.24
CA ASN A 154 0.04 15.99 13.90
C ASN A 154 0.79 16.93 12.94
N ASP A 155 0.70 16.72 11.64
CA ASP A 155 1.37 17.49 10.59
C ASP A 155 2.89 17.68 10.77
N ARG A 156 3.53 16.76 11.49
CA ARG A 156 4.96 16.84 11.83
C ARG A 156 5.64 15.52 11.50
N PHE A 157 6.66 15.56 10.64
CA PHE A 157 7.48 14.38 10.30
C PHE A 157 8.02 13.66 11.54
N LYS A 158 8.50 14.42 12.54
CA LYS A 158 9.03 13.86 13.79
C LYS A 158 7.99 13.10 14.62
N ALA A 159 6.69 13.36 14.43
CA ALA A 159 5.63 12.67 15.17
C ALA A 159 5.58 11.17 14.83
N ALA A 160 6.03 10.78 13.64
CA ALA A 160 6.14 9.38 13.25
C ALA A 160 7.11 8.57 14.11
N PHE A 161 8.02 9.21 14.87
CA PHE A 161 9.05 8.53 15.67
C PHE A 161 8.79 8.64 17.17
N ARG A 162 7.63 9.15 17.56
CA ARG A 162 7.25 9.28 18.98
C ARG A 162 6.63 7.97 19.44
N PHE A 163 7.48 6.96 19.61
CA PHE A 163 7.06 5.59 19.92
C PHE A 163 6.11 5.49 21.12
N ARG A 164 6.33 6.30 22.17
CA ARG A 164 5.43 6.33 23.33
C ARG A 164 4.02 6.78 22.95
N GLU A 165 3.89 7.90 22.24
CA GLU A 165 2.59 8.41 21.77
C GLU A 165 1.91 7.41 20.82
N ILE A 166 2.67 6.73 19.96
CA ILE A 166 2.14 5.69 19.06
C ILE A 166 1.59 4.49 19.84
N LEU A 167 2.32 4.03 20.88
CA LEU A 167 1.86 2.95 21.74
C LEU A 167 0.63 3.35 22.57
N ASP A 168 0.56 4.61 23.00
CA ASP A 168 -0.60 5.16 23.70
C ASP A 168 -1.83 5.14 22.78
N VAL A 169 -1.69 5.58 21.52
CA VAL A 169 -2.75 5.52 20.50
C VAL A 169 -3.23 4.08 20.24
N ILE A 170 -2.31 3.12 20.11
CA ILE A 170 -2.69 1.70 19.92
C ILE A 170 -3.42 1.17 21.16
N SER A 171 -2.99 1.59 22.35
CA SER A 171 -3.59 1.17 23.61
C SER A 171 -4.98 1.78 23.80
N GLU A 172 -5.20 3.00 23.32
CA GLU A 172 -6.51 3.67 23.29
C GLU A 172 -7.50 2.96 22.35
N ILE A 173 -7.05 2.56 21.15
CA ILE A 173 -7.83 1.69 20.25
C ILE A 173 -8.11 0.33 20.94
N GLY A 174 -7.12 -0.17 21.66
CA GLY A 174 -7.07 -1.47 22.31
C GLY A 174 -6.45 -2.53 21.39
N TRP A 175 -5.33 -3.14 21.83
CA TRP A 175 -4.56 -4.12 21.05
C TRP A 175 -5.40 -5.23 20.42
N GLY A 176 -6.32 -5.84 21.19
CA GLY A 176 -7.20 -6.89 20.67
C GLY A 176 -8.12 -6.40 19.56
N LYS A 177 -8.69 -5.19 19.71
CA LYS A 177 -9.54 -4.57 18.67
C LYS A 177 -8.73 -4.16 17.45
N TYR A 178 -7.51 -3.68 17.64
CA TYR A 178 -6.61 -3.31 16.55
C TYR A 178 -6.21 -4.53 15.69
N ILE A 179 -5.82 -5.63 16.34
CA ILE A 179 -5.52 -6.89 15.65
C ILE A 179 -6.76 -7.43 14.95
N LEU A 180 -7.93 -7.42 15.62
CA LEU A 180 -9.18 -7.84 15.01
C LEU A 180 -9.56 -6.99 13.78
N TRP A 181 -9.37 -5.68 13.85
CA TRP A 181 -9.57 -4.78 12.71
C TRP A 181 -8.67 -5.16 11.54
N TYR A 182 -7.39 -5.46 11.77
CA TYR A 182 -6.49 -5.91 10.72
C TYR A 182 -6.95 -7.21 10.06
N ILE A 183 -7.41 -8.18 10.86
CA ILE A 183 -7.94 -9.45 10.36
C ILE A 183 -9.17 -9.20 9.48
N ILE A 184 -10.10 -8.36 9.93
CA ILE A 184 -11.32 -8.01 9.18
C ILE A 184 -10.96 -7.31 7.86
N VAL A 185 -10.08 -6.30 7.90
CA VAL A 185 -9.60 -5.59 6.72
C VAL A 185 -8.91 -6.55 5.76
N ALA A 186 -8.06 -7.46 6.24
CA ALA A 186 -7.38 -8.45 5.41
C ALA A 186 -8.36 -9.41 4.72
N ILE A 187 -9.38 -9.90 5.43
CA ILE A 187 -10.43 -10.76 4.87
C ILE A 187 -11.20 -9.99 3.78
N ILE A 188 -11.56 -8.73 4.02
CA ILE A 188 -12.30 -7.92 3.04
C ILE A 188 -11.45 -7.63 1.81
N VAL A 189 -10.19 -7.23 1.99
CA VAL A 189 -9.24 -7.02 0.90
C VAL A 189 -9.11 -8.30 0.07
N TRP A 190 -9.02 -9.46 0.72
CA TRP A 190 -8.94 -10.75 0.04
C TRP A 190 -10.22 -11.07 -0.74
N ILE A 191 -11.40 -10.90 -0.17
CA ILE A 191 -12.70 -11.12 -0.84
C ILE A 191 -12.84 -10.19 -2.05
N ILE A 192 -12.59 -8.89 -1.88
CA ILE A 192 -12.70 -7.90 -2.95
C ILE A 192 -11.69 -8.22 -4.06
N SER A 193 -10.44 -8.53 -3.69
CA SER A 193 -9.42 -8.95 -4.65
C SER A 193 -9.85 -10.20 -5.41
N PHE A 194 -10.40 -11.21 -4.73
CA PHE A 194 -10.85 -12.45 -5.35
C PHE A 194 -11.96 -12.19 -6.37
N ILE A 195 -13.00 -11.45 -5.99
CA ILE A 195 -14.12 -11.10 -6.89
C ILE A 195 -13.62 -10.33 -8.11
N LEU A 196 -12.82 -9.28 -7.90
CA LEU A 196 -12.34 -8.44 -9.00
C LEU A 196 -11.37 -9.20 -9.92
N ASN A 197 -10.49 -10.05 -9.37
CA ASN A 197 -9.62 -10.90 -10.21
C ASN A 197 -10.42 -11.93 -11.01
N PHE A 198 -11.48 -12.50 -10.44
CA PHE A 198 -12.36 -13.41 -11.17
C PHE A 198 -12.99 -12.71 -12.38
N ILE A 199 -13.52 -11.49 -12.20
CA ILE A 199 -14.10 -10.68 -13.29
C ILE A 199 -13.05 -10.37 -14.37
N ILE A 200 -11.86 -9.92 -13.98
CA ILE A 200 -10.78 -9.61 -14.93
C ILE A 200 -10.35 -10.86 -15.69
N THR A 201 -10.28 -12.01 -15.03
CA THR A 201 -9.88 -13.28 -15.66
C THR A 201 -10.90 -13.74 -16.70
N LEU A 202 -12.20 -13.62 -16.41
CA LEU A 202 -13.25 -13.91 -17.39
C LEU A 202 -13.17 -12.97 -18.61
N GLY A 203 -12.94 -11.67 -18.36
CA GLY A 203 -12.73 -10.69 -19.43
C GLY A 203 -11.48 -11.00 -20.27
N TYR A 204 -10.39 -11.42 -19.62
CA TYR A 204 -9.15 -11.83 -20.28
C TYR A 204 -9.38 -13.00 -21.23
N ILE A 205 -10.12 -14.04 -20.83
CA ILE A 205 -10.39 -15.21 -21.68
C ILE A 205 -11.14 -14.79 -22.95
N GLY A 206 -12.21 -14.00 -22.83
CA GLY A 206 -12.96 -13.53 -24.00
C GLY A 206 -12.13 -12.64 -24.92
N LEU A 207 -11.34 -11.73 -24.34
CA LEU A 207 -10.49 -10.80 -25.09
C LEU A 207 -9.31 -11.49 -25.77
N ASN A 208 -8.77 -12.55 -25.16
CA ASN A 208 -7.68 -13.37 -25.69
C ASN A 208 -8.06 -14.02 -27.01
N ILE A 209 -9.30 -14.53 -27.11
CA ILE A 209 -9.84 -15.11 -28.34
C ILE A 209 -10.00 -14.06 -29.44
N ALA A 210 -10.46 -12.85 -29.09
CA ALA A 210 -10.77 -11.80 -30.06
C ALA A 210 -9.55 -11.01 -30.56
N THR A 211 -8.56 -10.77 -29.69
CA THR A 211 -7.43 -9.84 -29.97
C THR A 211 -6.05 -10.50 -29.86
N GLY A 212 -5.99 -11.76 -29.42
CA GLY A 212 -4.76 -12.47 -29.12
C GLY A 212 -4.26 -12.25 -27.68
N PRO A 213 -3.27 -13.05 -27.24
CA PRO A 213 -2.85 -13.12 -25.84
C PRO A 213 -2.17 -11.86 -25.32
N LEU A 214 -1.38 -11.18 -26.16
CA LEU A 214 -0.62 -10.00 -25.72
C LEU A 214 -1.53 -8.81 -25.41
N LEU A 215 -2.45 -8.48 -26.32
CA LEU A 215 -3.40 -7.38 -26.11
C LEU A 215 -4.33 -7.65 -24.92
N ALA A 216 -4.82 -8.88 -24.80
CA ALA A 216 -5.65 -9.28 -23.68
C ALA A 216 -4.92 -9.12 -22.34
N TYR A 217 -3.64 -9.53 -22.28
CA TYR A 217 -2.81 -9.41 -21.09
C TYR A 217 -2.58 -7.95 -20.71
N ILE A 218 -2.25 -7.09 -21.69
CA ILE A 218 -2.06 -5.65 -21.46
C ILE A 218 -3.34 -5.05 -20.87
N ILE A 219 -4.49 -5.27 -21.51
CA ILE A 219 -5.78 -4.71 -21.06
C ILE A 219 -6.14 -5.22 -19.66
N ALA A 220 -5.97 -6.51 -19.37
CA ALA A 220 -6.22 -7.06 -18.04
C ALA A 220 -5.34 -6.41 -16.96
N ASN A 221 -4.06 -6.18 -17.25
CA ASN A 221 -3.15 -5.49 -16.32
C ASN A 221 -3.52 -4.01 -16.11
N LEU A 222 -3.96 -3.33 -17.17
CA LEU A 222 -4.46 -1.95 -17.07
C LEU A 222 -5.67 -1.88 -16.13
N LEU A 223 -6.65 -2.79 -16.31
CA LEU A 223 -7.84 -2.85 -15.45
C LEU A 223 -7.49 -3.19 -14.01
N TYR A 224 -6.56 -4.13 -13.79
CA TYR A 224 -6.08 -4.50 -12.46
C TYR A 224 -5.44 -3.31 -11.75
N ALA A 225 -4.52 -2.60 -12.43
CA ALA A 225 -3.84 -1.45 -11.86
C ALA A 225 -4.80 -0.28 -11.58
N ILE A 226 -5.69 0.01 -12.52
CA ILE A 226 -6.58 1.18 -12.44
C ILE A 226 -7.68 0.98 -11.41
N PHE A 227 -8.31 -0.20 -11.36
CA PHE A 227 -9.48 -0.42 -10.51
C PHE A 227 -9.15 -1.13 -9.21
N ILE A 228 -8.38 -2.22 -9.23
CA ILE A 228 -8.17 -3.03 -8.02
C ILE A 228 -7.22 -2.33 -7.06
N ARG A 229 -6.03 -1.92 -7.54
CA ARG A 229 -5.02 -1.32 -6.66
C ARG A 229 -5.49 0.01 -6.06
N SER A 230 -6.07 0.88 -6.87
CA SER A 230 -6.58 2.18 -6.41
C SER A 230 -7.71 1.99 -5.38
N TYR A 231 -8.69 1.13 -5.68
CA TYR A 231 -9.82 0.87 -4.79
C TYR A 231 -9.37 0.33 -3.44
N LEU A 232 -8.54 -0.72 -3.42
CA LEU A 232 -8.05 -1.34 -2.19
C LEU A 232 -7.19 -0.39 -1.37
N SER A 233 -6.37 0.45 -2.04
CA SER A 233 -5.56 1.45 -1.35
C SER A 233 -6.42 2.49 -0.63
N LEU A 234 -7.44 3.03 -1.30
CA LEU A 234 -8.35 4.03 -0.74
C LEU A 234 -9.22 3.43 0.38
N PHE A 235 -9.70 2.20 0.19
CA PHE A 235 -10.41 1.44 1.22
C PHE A 235 -9.57 1.32 2.50
N TYR A 236 -8.32 0.85 2.35
CA TYR A 236 -7.42 0.66 3.50
C TYR A 236 -7.14 1.98 4.23
N LEU A 237 -6.82 3.04 3.49
CA LEU A 237 -6.48 4.35 4.07
C LEU A 237 -7.69 4.98 4.78
N ARG A 238 -8.89 4.83 4.22
CA ARG A 238 -10.12 5.29 4.86
C ARG A 238 -10.39 4.50 6.13
N ALA A 239 -10.32 3.17 6.07
CA ALA A 239 -10.52 2.32 7.23
C ALA A 239 -9.50 2.64 8.35
N LEU A 240 -8.24 2.92 7.99
CA LEU A 240 -7.20 3.29 8.94
C LEU A 240 -7.43 4.68 9.54
N GLY A 241 -7.78 5.67 8.72
CA GLY A 241 -8.03 7.03 9.21
C GLY A 241 -9.23 7.10 10.14
N LEU A 242 -10.26 6.29 9.90
CA LEU A 242 -11.43 6.15 10.79
C LEU A 242 -11.13 5.31 12.04
N LEU A 243 -10.09 4.47 12.00
CA LEU A 243 -9.61 3.74 13.17
C LEU A 243 -8.83 4.64 14.14
N TYR A 244 -8.13 5.63 13.61
CA TYR A 244 -7.29 6.52 14.42
C TYR A 244 -8.16 7.34 15.41
N PRO A 245 -7.86 7.31 16.72
CA PRO A 245 -8.60 8.07 17.72
C PRO A 245 -8.36 9.58 17.54
N LYS A 246 -9.41 10.37 17.79
CA LYS A 246 -9.40 11.83 17.62
C LYS A 246 -8.97 12.54 18.90
#